data_AF-A0A955EB65-F1
#
_entry.id   AF-A0A955EB65-F1
#
_cell.length_a   1.000
_cell.length_b   1.000
_cell.length_c   1.000
_cell.angle_alpha   90.00
_cell.angle_beta   90.00
_cell.angle_gamma   90.00
#
_symmetry.space_group_name_H-M   'P 1'
#
loop_
_entity.id
_entity.type
_entity.pdbx_description
1 polymer ?
#
loop_
_entity_poly.entity_id
_entity_poly.type
_entity_poly.pdbx_seq_one_letter_code
_entity_poly.pdbx_strand_id
1 'polypeptide(L)'
;MQAVLLAVCAGLCWGIGEMFTKQVLHSKTVGPITAITIRSTVALPVLWAAYFVAVRVMKAEPGDWWRASSTGTLLKLGMGSGLVAGAAAMIFFYSALSRGQISVIKPIAFTLAPACAVLLGWLILGEPMTVRKGIALAMILGGVVLLTGK
;
A
#
# COMPACT_ATOMS: atom_id res chain seq x y z
N MET A 1 -16.38 13.20 -1.42
CA MET A 1 -15.46 13.98 -2.29
C MET A 1 -14.04 14.07 -1.73
N GLN A 2 -13.87 14.40 -0.44
CA GLN A 2 -12.54 14.46 0.21
C GLN A 2 -11.76 13.12 0.17
N ALA A 3 -12.40 11.98 0.45
CA ALA A 3 -11.74 10.68 0.41
C ALA A 3 -11.16 10.31 -0.97
N VAL A 4 -11.89 10.67 -2.04
CA VAL A 4 -11.42 10.45 -3.43
C VAL A 4 -10.21 11.33 -3.73
N LEU A 5 -10.22 12.60 -3.29
CA LEU A 5 -9.07 13.49 -3.46
C LEU A 5 -7.82 12.95 -2.74
N LEU A 6 -7.97 12.47 -1.49
CA LEU A 6 -6.88 11.87 -0.74
C LEU A 6 -6.34 10.60 -1.42
N ALA A 7 -7.22 9.76 -1.96
CA ALA A 7 -6.82 8.57 -2.71
C ALA A 7 -6.05 8.93 -4.00
N VAL A 8 -6.47 9.98 -4.71
CA VAL A 8 -5.75 10.51 -5.87
C VAL A 8 -4.36 11.01 -5.46
N CYS A 9 -4.27 11.81 -4.41
CA CYS A 9 -2.98 12.28 -3.88
C CYS A 9 -2.06 11.12 -3.48
N ALA A 10 -2.59 10.10 -2.80
CA ALA A 10 -1.84 8.90 -2.45
C ALA A 10 -1.32 8.18 -3.71
N GLY A 11 -2.17 8.04 -4.73
CA GLY A 11 -1.81 7.47 -6.02
C GLY A 11 -0.70 8.24 -6.72
N LEU A 12 -0.75 9.58 -6.69
CA LEU A 12 0.29 10.45 -7.25
C LEU A 12 1.62 10.33 -6.48
N CYS A 13 1.58 10.34 -5.15
CA CYS A 13 2.77 10.17 -4.31
C CYS A 13 3.46 8.81 -4.56
N TRP A 14 2.69 7.73 -4.62
CA TRP A 14 3.22 6.41 -5.01
C TRP A 14 3.61 6.35 -6.49
N GLY A 15 2.92 7.10 -7.35
CA GLY A 15 3.27 7.32 -8.76
C GLY A 15 4.70 7.79 -8.94
N ILE A 16 4.93 8.99 -8.41
CA ILE A 16 6.18 9.76 -8.52
C ILE A 16 7.29 9.12 -7.68
N GLY A 17 7.01 8.76 -6.42
CA GLY A 17 8.02 8.20 -5.52
C GLY A 17 8.66 6.90 -6.04
N GLU A 18 7.86 6.00 -6.63
CA GLU A 18 8.39 4.73 -7.16
C GLU A 18 9.23 4.89 -8.42
N MET A 19 9.10 6.01 -9.13
CA MET A 19 9.99 6.35 -10.24
C MET A 19 11.41 6.59 -9.74
N PHE A 20 11.59 7.34 -8.65
CA PHE A 20 12.89 7.53 -8.00
C PHE A 20 13.45 6.22 -7.44
N THR A 21 12.62 5.40 -6.80
CA THR A 21 13.01 4.04 -6.36
C THR A 21 13.55 3.24 -7.53
N LYS A 22 12.85 3.21 -8.67
CA LYS A 22 13.29 2.45 -9.83
C LYS A 22 14.62 2.95 -10.38
N GLN A 23 14.85 4.27 -10.41
CA GLN A 23 16.14 4.85 -10.81
C GLN A 23 17.28 4.38 -9.90
N VAL A 24 17.07 4.40 -8.57
CA VAL A 24 18.06 3.96 -7.59
C VAL A 24 18.33 2.46 -7.70
N LEU A 25 17.32 1.63 -7.96
CA LEU A 25 17.53 0.18 -8.19
C LEU A 25 18.26 -0.08 -9.52
N HIS A 26 18.05 0.76 -10.53
CA HIS A 26 18.69 0.61 -11.83
C HIS A 26 20.16 1.04 -11.83
N SER A 27 20.60 1.89 -10.90
CA SER A 27 22.01 2.25 -10.76
C SER A 27 22.91 1.08 -10.39
N LYS A 28 22.32 -0.05 -9.92
CA LYS A 28 23.00 -1.25 -9.41
C LYS A 28 23.89 -1.02 -8.18
N THR A 29 23.96 0.20 -7.66
CA THR A 29 24.69 0.54 -6.43
C THR A 29 23.86 0.32 -5.17
N VAL A 30 22.54 0.26 -5.30
CA VAL A 30 21.61 0.08 -4.19
C VAL A 30 20.71 -1.13 -4.46
N GLY A 31 20.73 -2.10 -3.54
CA GLY A 31 19.86 -3.28 -3.61
C GLY A 31 18.42 -3.00 -3.13
N PRO A 32 17.46 -3.88 -3.45
CA PRO A 32 16.06 -3.70 -3.08
C PRO A 32 15.84 -3.62 -1.56
N ILE A 33 16.56 -4.43 -0.79
CA ILE A 33 16.48 -4.40 0.68
C ILE A 33 17.05 -3.09 1.25
N THR A 34 18.19 -2.63 0.73
CA THR A 34 18.75 -1.33 1.12
C THR A 34 17.79 -0.18 0.81
N ALA A 35 17.16 -0.19 -0.38
CA ALA A 35 16.20 0.83 -0.78
C ALA A 35 14.99 0.89 0.18
N ILE A 36 14.36 -0.23 0.52
CA ILE A 36 13.22 -0.24 1.45
C ILE A 36 13.63 0.11 2.88
N THR A 37 14.82 -0.28 3.32
CA THR A 37 15.31 0.05 4.66
C THR A 37 15.52 1.55 4.78
N ILE A 38 16.25 2.18 3.84
CA ILE A 38 16.47 3.63 3.87
C ILE A 38 15.15 4.39 3.72
N ARG A 39 14.28 3.97 2.79
CA ARG A 39 12.95 4.56 2.63
C ARG A 39 12.14 4.52 3.93
N SER A 40 12.10 3.37 4.60
CA SER A 40 11.35 3.19 5.84
C SER A 40 11.95 4.02 6.98
N THR A 41 13.28 4.08 7.08
CA THR A 41 13.98 4.90 8.06
C THR A 41 13.68 6.39 7.89
N VAL A 42 13.58 6.88 6.65
CA VAL A 42 13.21 8.28 6.38
C VAL A 42 11.72 8.53 6.62
N ALA A 43 10.86 7.59 6.24
CA ALA A 43 9.40 7.75 6.38
C ALA A 43 8.95 7.70 7.86
N LEU A 44 9.57 6.85 8.69
CA LEU A 44 9.11 6.58 10.04
C LEU A 44 9.05 7.85 10.94
N PRO A 45 10.09 8.72 11.00
CA PRO A 45 10.01 9.97 11.77
C PRO A 45 8.90 10.91 11.27
N VAL A 46 8.70 11.00 9.95
CA VAL A 46 7.66 11.84 9.35
C VAL A 46 6.27 11.33 9.72
N LEU A 47 6.07 10.01 9.70
CA LEU A 47 4.81 9.37 10.11
C LEU A 47 4.54 9.58 11.61
N TRP A 48 5.56 9.45 12.47
CA TRP A 48 5.41 9.74 13.90
C TRP A 48 5.09 11.21 14.15
N ALA A 49 5.74 12.14 13.45
CA ALA A 49 5.43 13.56 13.56
C ALA A 49 3.98 13.86 13.15
N ALA A 50 3.52 13.29 12.03
CA ALA A 50 2.13 13.40 11.59
C ALA A 50 1.15 12.83 12.63
N TYR A 51 1.44 11.66 13.20
CA TYR A 51 0.67 11.06 14.29
C TYR A 51 0.61 11.97 15.52
N PHE A 52 1.74 12.54 15.94
CA PHE A 52 1.76 13.46 17.09
C PHE A 52 0.90 14.70 16.85
N VAL A 53 0.97 15.29 15.66
CA VAL A 53 0.12 16.42 15.28
C VAL A 53 -1.36 16.00 15.29
N ALA A 54 -1.70 14.87 14.69
CA ALA A 54 -3.08 14.38 14.61
C ALA A 54 -3.69 14.13 16.00
N VAL A 55 -2.96 13.48 16.92
CA VAL A 55 -3.44 13.13 18.24
C VAL A 55 -3.39 14.32 19.21
N ARG A 56 -2.28 15.07 19.24
CA ARG A 56 -2.05 16.09 20.30
C ARG A 56 -2.49 17.48 19.93
N VAL A 57 -2.29 17.88 18.68
CA VAL A 57 -2.59 19.25 18.22
C VAL A 57 -4.01 19.32 17.67
N MET A 58 -4.33 18.43 16.73
CA MET A 58 -5.61 18.43 16.05
C MET A 58 -6.70 17.66 16.81
N LYS A 59 -6.30 16.75 17.72
CA LYS A 59 -7.21 15.83 18.44
C LYS A 59 -8.16 15.07 17.49
N ALA A 60 -7.67 14.75 16.30
CA ALA A 60 -8.43 14.07 15.26
C ALA A 60 -8.41 12.53 15.43
N GLU A 61 -7.50 12.01 16.24
CA GLU A 61 -7.31 10.57 16.47
C GLU A 61 -7.27 10.22 17.97
N PRO A 62 -7.72 9.02 18.37
CA PRO A 62 -7.67 8.56 19.75
C PRO A 62 -6.23 8.28 20.20
N GLY A 63 -5.82 8.83 21.35
CA GLY A 63 -4.44 8.71 21.87
C GLY A 63 -4.16 7.50 22.77
N ASP A 64 -5.21 6.78 23.16
CA ASP A 64 -5.21 5.67 24.13
C ASP A 64 -5.46 4.30 23.48
N TRP A 65 -5.39 4.23 22.15
CA TRP A 65 -5.64 3.02 21.35
C TRP A 65 -4.91 1.77 21.84
N TRP A 66 -3.69 1.91 22.37
CA TRP A 66 -2.86 0.80 22.82
C TRP A 66 -3.35 0.17 24.15
N ARG A 67 -4.12 0.91 24.95
CA ARG A 67 -4.77 0.40 26.18
C ARG A 67 -6.23 0.04 25.94
N ALA A 68 -6.93 0.84 25.13
CA ALA A 68 -8.36 0.71 24.90
C ALA A 68 -8.72 -0.37 23.87
N SER A 69 -7.77 -0.80 23.03
CA SER A 69 -8.03 -1.80 21.99
C SER A 69 -7.90 -3.23 22.49
N SER A 70 -8.74 -4.12 21.94
CA SER A 70 -8.61 -5.56 22.14
C SER A 70 -7.28 -6.11 21.61
N THR A 71 -6.79 -7.21 22.18
CA THR A 71 -5.61 -7.95 21.67
C THR A 71 -5.77 -8.31 20.20
N GLY A 72 -6.98 -8.70 19.76
CA GLY A 72 -7.26 -9.02 18.36
C GLY A 72 -7.05 -7.82 17.43
N THR A 73 -7.44 -6.62 17.86
CA THR A 73 -7.20 -5.39 17.09
C THR A 73 -5.72 -5.06 17.01
N LEU A 74 -4.99 -5.20 18.12
CA LEU A 74 -3.53 -4.96 18.15
C LEU A 74 -2.77 -5.97 17.29
N LEU A 75 -3.21 -7.23 17.24
CA LEU A 75 -2.64 -8.24 16.34
C LEU A 75 -2.92 -7.92 14.87
N LYS A 76 -4.14 -7.49 14.52
CA LYS A 76 -4.44 -7.03 13.15
C LYS A 76 -3.57 -5.85 12.74
N LEU A 77 -3.35 -4.90 13.66
CA LEU A 77 -2.47 -3.76 13.44
C LEU A 77 -1.01 -4.19 13.27
N GLY A 78 -0.46 -4.95 14.22
CA GLY A 78 0.95 -5.35 14.21
C GLY A 78 1.29 -6.38 13.14
N MET A 79 0.56 -7.49 13.10
CA MET A 79 0.85 -8.59 12.17
C MET A 79 0.27 -8.35 10.78
N GLY A 80 -1.00 -7.93 10.69
CA GLY A 80 -1.64 -7.69 9.39
C GLY A 80 -1.09 -6.45 8.71
N SER A 81 -1.27 -5.29 9.35
CA SER A 81 -0.84 -4.02 8.75
C SER A 81 0.68 -3.85 8.79
N GLY A 82 1.32 -4.06 9.95
CA GLY A 82 2.76 -3.84 10.12
C GLY A 82 3.60 -4.87 9.38
N LEU A 83 3.45 -6.16 9.70
CA LEU A 83 4.31 -7.21 9.17
C LEU A 83 3.95 -7.60 7.72
N VAL A 84 2.68 -7.95 7.45
CA VAL A 84 2.29 -8.42 6.12
C VAL A 84 2.27 -7.28 5.10
N ALA A 85 1.51 -6.22 5.35
CA ALA A 85 1.41 -5.10 4.40
C ALA A 85 2.64 -4.17 4.46
N GLY A 86 3.20 -3.92 5.65
CA GLY A 86 4.30 -2.97 5.84
C GLY A 86 5.69 -3.51 5.57
N ALA A 87 5.95 -4.82 5.76
CA ALA A 87 7.29 -5.39 5.55
C ALA A 87 7.30 -6.42 4.41
N ALA A 88 6.51 -7.49 4.50
CA ALA A 88 6.54 -8.57 3.53
C ALA A 88 6.16 -8.08 2.11
N ALA A 89 5.09 -7.30 1.98
CA ALA A 89 4.68 -6.74 0.69
C ALA A 89 5.77 -5.83 0.08
N MET A 90 6.46 -5.01 0.90
CA MET A 90 7.56 -4.18 0.42
C MET A 90 8.75 -5.02 -0.07
N ILE A 91 9.13 -6.07 0.67
CA ILE A 91 10.21 -6.98 0.27
C ILE A 91 9.90 -7.61 -1.08
N PHE A 92 8.71 -8.19 -1.25
CA PHE A 92 8.32 -8.82 -2.51
C PHE A 92 8.23 -7.80 -3.65
N PHE A 93 7.58 -6.65 -3.43
CA PHE A 93 7.39 -5.64 -4.46
C PHE A 93 8.72 -5.06 -4.93
N TYR A 94 9.63 -4.66 -4.04
CA TYR A 94 10.91 -4.06 -4.42
C TYR A 94 11.87 -5.09 -5.03
N SER A 95 11.81 -6.34 -4.56
CA SER A 95 12.55 -7.44 -5.20
C SER A 95 12.08 -7.66 -6.64
N ALA A 96 10.76 -7.67 -6.89
CA ALA A 96 10.22 -7.77 -8.23
C ALA A 96 10.58 -6.53 -9.09
N LEU A 97 10.45 -5.33 -8.51
CA LEU A 97 10.75 -4.06 -9.18
C LEU A 97 12.21 -3.96 -9.62
N SER A 98 13.15 -4.52 -8.85
CA SER A 98 14.57 -4.58 -9.23
C SER A 98 14.83 -5.45 -10.47
N ARG A 99 13.94 -6.40 -10.78
CA ARG A 99 14.11 -7.38 -11.86
C ARG A 99 13.25 -7.10 -13.10
N GLY A 100 12.14 -6.39 -12.95
CA GLY A 100 11.18 -6.13 -14.02
C GLY A 100 11.08 -4.66 -14.44
N GLN A 101 10.32 -4.41 -15.50
CA GLN A 101 9.94 -3.05 -15.90
C GLN A 101 8.89 -2.49 -14.93
N ILE A 102 9.00 -1.21 -14.58
CA ILE A 102 8.05 -0.57 -13.67
C ILE A 102 6.62 -0.55 -14.26
N SER A 103 6.52 -0.42 -15.59
CA SER A 103 5.27 -0.49 -16.35
C SER A 103 4.57 -1.85 -16.28
N VAL A 104 5.27 -2.92 -15.89
CA VAL A 104 4.70 -4.27 -15.77
C VAL A 104 4.47 -4.64 -14.32
N ILE A 105 5.50 -4.51 -13.48
CA ILE A 105 5.44 -4.96 -12.08
C ILE A 105 4.43 -4.16 -11.27
N LYS A 106 4.37 -2.83 -11.47
CA LYS A 106 3.50 -1.97 -10.68
C LYS A 106 2.02 -2.20 -10.98
N PRO A 107 1.55 -2.23 -12.24
CA PRO A 107 0.15 -2.56 -12.52
C PRO A 107 -0.29 -3.90 -11.96
N ILE A 108 0.55 -4.95 -12.03
CA ILE A 108 0.25 -6.26 -11.44
C ILE A 108 0.01 -6.14 -9.93
N ALA A 109 0.98 -5.61 -9.19
CA ALA A 109 0.88 -5.52 -7.73
C ALA A 109 -0.25 -4.57 -7.28
N PHE A 110 -0.38 -3.40 -7.92
CA PHE A 110 -1.32 -2.34 -7.53
C PHE A 110 -2.75 -2.58 -8.04
N THR A 111 -2.98 -3.66 -8.77
CA THR A 111 -4.32 -4.10 -9.19
C THR A 111 -4.73 -5.35 -8.45
N LEU A 112 -3.80 -6.27 -8.21
CA LEU A 112 -4.07 -7.45 -7.39
C LEU A 112 -4.41 -7.06 -5.94
N ALA A 113 -3.75 -6.05 -5.37
CA ALA A 113 -4.06 -5.58 -4.01
C ALA A 113 -5.50 -5.05 -3.87
N PRO A 114 -5.99 -4.12 -4.72
CA PRO A 114 -7.41 -3.75 -4.75
C PRO A 114 -8.35 -4.93 -5.01
N ALA A 115 -7.99 -5.86 -5.90
CA ALA A 115 -8.80 -7.04 -6.17
C ALA A 115 -8.99 -7.91 -4.90
N CYS A 116 -7.89 -8.19 -4.19
CA CYS A 116 -7.92 -8.86 -2.91
C CYS A 116 -8.73 -8.05 -1.88
N ALA A 117 -8.59 -6.73 -1.84
CA ALA A 117 -9.34 -5.89 -0.92
C ALA A 117 -10.86 -5.96 -1.16
N VAL A 118 -11.30 -5.95 -2.42
CA VAL A 118 -12.73 -6.09 -2.76
C VAL A 118 -13.26 -7.47 -2.34
N LEU A 119 -12.49 -8.53 -2.61
CA LEU A 119 -12.89 -9.90 -2.25
C LEU A 119 -12.92 -10.11 -0.73
N LEU A 120 -11.89 -9.68 -0.02
CA LEU A 120 -11.81 -9.79 1.45
C LEU A 120 -12.81 -8.85 2.14
N GLY A 121 -13.05 -7.67 1.58
CA GLY A 121 -14.11 -6.76 2.06
C GLY A 121 -15.47 -7.42 1.96
N TRP A 122 -15.75 -8.12 0.85
CA TRP A 122 -16.97 -8.89 0.71
C TRP A 122 -17.05 -10.08 1.67
N LEU A 123 -16.01 -10.93 1.73
CA LEU A 123 -16.04 -12.20 2.44
C LEU A 123 -15.84 -12.07 3.97
N ILE A 124 -15.04 -11.10 4.41
CA ILE A 124 -14.63 -10.95 5.82
C ILE A 124 -15.30 -9.73 6.47
N LEU A 125 -15.41 -8.62 5.75
CA LEU A 125 -16.00 -7.38 6.29
C LEU A 125 -17.52 -7.27 6.01
N GLY A 126 -18.08 -8.18 5.22
CA GLY A 126 -19.51 -8.21 4.89
C GLY A 126 -19.94 -7.10 3.93
N GLU A 127 -19.02 -6.48 3.18
CA GLU A 127 -19.37 -5.45 2.21
C GLU A 127 -20.21 -6.01 1.06
N PRO A 128 -21.21 -5.26 0.54
CA PRO A 128 -22.04 -5.74 -0.55
C PRO A 128 -21.23 -5.86 -1.84
N MET A 129 -21.24 -7.06 -2.43
CA MET A 129 -20.68 -7.34 -3.76
C MET A 129 -21.79 -7.25 -4.82
N THR A 130 -21.88 -6.10 -5.48
CA THR A 130 -22.84 -5.88 -6.56
C THR A 130 -22.28 -6.39 -7.90
N VAL A 131 -23.17 -6.71 -8.85
CA VAL A 131 -22.78 -7.06 -10.22
C VAL A 131 -21.88 -5.99 -10.84
N ARG A 132 -22.17 -4.70 -10.58
CA ARG A 132 -21.34 -3.58 -11.02
C ARG A 132 -19.91 -3.64 -10.48
N LYS A 133 -19.73 -3.95 -9.18
CA LYS A 133 -18.39 -4.14 -8.59
C LYS A 133 -17.66 -5.32 -9.24
N GLY A 134 -18.37 -6.42 -9.49
CA GLY A 134 -17.82 -7.59 -10.17
C GLY A 134 -17.32 -7.28 -11.59
N ILE A 135 -18.13 -6.59 -12.40
CA ILE A 135 -17.75 -6.16 -13.75
C ILE A 135 -16.55 -5.21 -13.70
N ALA A 136 -16.59 -4.20 -12.82
CA ALA A 136 -15.47 -3.26 -12.68
C ALA A 136 -14.16 -3.96 -12.29
N LEU A 137 -14.23 -4.93 -11.37
CA LEU A 137 -13.08 -5.73 -10.97
C LEU A 137 -12.53 -6.54 -12.16
N ALA A 138 -13.40 -7.19 -12.93
CA ALA A 138 -13.01 -7.94 -14.12
C ALA A 138 -12.35 -7.04 -15.17
N MET A 139 -12.89 -5.84 -15.40
CA MET A 139 -12.31 -4.86 -16.32
C MET A 139 -10.92 -4.38 -15.89
N ILE A 140 -10.73 -4.12 -14.59
CA ILE A 140 -9.45 -3.68 -14.03
C ILE A 140 -8.40 -4.80 -14.17
N LEU A 141 -8.75 -6.03 -13.81
CA LEU A 141 -7.88 -7.19 -13.96
C LEU A 141 -7.54 -7.45 -15.44
N GLY A 142 -8.55 -7.43 -16.31
CA GLY A 142 -8.38 -7.57 -17.76
C GLY A 142 -7.49 -6.49 -18.35
N GLY A 143 -7.66 -5.23 -17.94
CA GLY A 143 -6.80 -4.12 -18.34
C GLY A 143 -5.33 -4.33 -17.97
N VAL A 144 -5.06 -4.88 -16.78
CA VAL A 144 -3.68 -5.24 -16.40
C VAL A 144 -3.14 -6.41 -17.20
N VAL A 145 -3.93 -7.44 -17.46
CA VAL A 145 -3.51 -8.55 -18.33
C VAL A 145 -3.14 -8.03 -19.72
N LEU A 146 -3.93 -7.11 -20.28
CA LEU A 146 -3.62 -6.48 -21.57
C LEU A 146 -2.36 -5.59 -21.52
N LEU A 147 -2.20 -4.80 -20.46
CA LEU A 147 -1.04 -3.91 -20.29
C LEU A 147 0.27 -4.66 -20.05
N THR A 148 0.20 -5.85 -19.45
CA THR A 148 1.37 -6.64 -19.01
C THR A 148 1.63 -7.86 -19.88
N GLY A 149 0.67 -8.22 -20.72
CA GLY A 149 0.80 -9.24 -21.76
C GLY A 149 1.89 -8.86 -22.75
N LYS A 150 2.56 -9.88 -23.27
CA LYS A 150 3.58 -9.71 -24.32
C LYS A 150 2.93 -9.53 -25.67
#